data_AF-A0A838TRD5-F1
#
_entry.id   AF-A0A838TRD5-F1
#
_cell.length_a   1.000
_cell.length_b   1.000
_cell.length_c   1.000
_cell.angle_alpha   90.00
_cell.angle_beta   90.00
_cell.angle_gamma   90.00
#
_symmetry.space_group_name_H-M   'P 1'
#
loop_
_entity.id
_entity.type
_entity.pdbx_description
1 polymer ?
#
loop_
_entity_poly.entity_id
_entity_poly.type
_entity_poly.pdbx_seq_one_letter_code
_entity_poly.pdbx_strand_id
1 'polypeptide(L)'
;MKRIIIISTALFFTLPLLSQSTISEEYVTAKASAQYAHPSFFQKLLIGTNYRKEWQTPVRVPVFHLKKMGFQILELGGGMQTKSLKLQDKNGREWSLRSVEKDVEPNLPKSLQNTFAERTVQDMISAAHPYAPLTIPTLAKAMGIVVPV
;
A
#
# COMPACT_ATOMS: atom_id res chain seq x y z
N MET A 1 -68.06 -39.04 -10.68
CA MET A 1 -67.66 -38.67 -9.30
C MET A 1 -66.30 -39.33 -9.07
N LYS A 2 -65.14 -38.70 -8.84
CA LYS A 2 -64.73 -37.37 -8.40
C LYS A 2 -63.42 -37.03 -9.16
N ARG A 3 -63.25 -35.77 -9.58
CA ARG A 3 -62.02 -35.23 -10.19
C ARG A 3 -61.05 -34.86 -9.07
N ILE A 4 -59.76 -35.22 -9.19
CA ILE A 4 -58.69 -34.68 -8.35
C ILE A 4 -57.63 -34.12 -9.31
N ILE A 5 -57.59 -32.80 -9.40
CA ILE A 5 -56.59 -32.03 -10.16
C ILE A 5 -55.53 -31.62 -9.13
N ILE A 6 -54.30 -32.10 -9.30
CA ILE A 6 -53.15 -31.67 -8.48
C ILE A 6 -52.62 -30.38 -9.10
N ILE A 7 -52.91 -29.24 -8.46
CA ILE A 7 -52.35 -27.94 -8.85
C ILE A 7 -50.96 -27.83 -8.21
N SER A 8 -49.93 -28.15 -8.98
CA SER A 8 -48.53 -27.88 -8.64
C SER A 8 -48.33 -26.36 -8.60
N THR A 9 -48.38 -25.80 -7.41
CA THR A 9 -48.17 -24.37 -7.19
C THR A 9 -46.68 -24.15 -6.99
N ALA A 10 -45.98 -23.83 -8.08
CA ALA A 10 -44.59 -23.41 -8.02
C ALA A 10 -44.52 -22.07 -7.28
N LEU A 11 -44.20 -22.12 -5.98
CA LEU A 11 -43.87 -20.95 -5.19
C LEU A 11 -42.51 -20.43 -5.70
N PHE A 12 -42.55 -19.46 -6.61
CA PHE A 12 -41.39 -18.66 -6.97
C PHE A 12 -40.99 -17.84 -5.75
N PHE A 13 -40.12 -18.40 -4.92
CA PHE A 13 -39.43 -17.66 -3.88
C PHE A 13 -38.48 -16.70 -4.59
N THR A 14 -38.93 -15.47 -4.83
CA THR A 14 -38.07 -14.38 -5.28
C THR A 14 -37.08 -14.10 -4.17
N LEU A 15 -35.89 -14.71 -4.27
CA LEU A 15 -34.75 -14.29 -3.46
C LEU A 15 -34.58 -12.78 -3.67
N PRO A 16 -34.58 -11.96 -2.61
CA PRO A 16 -34.08 -10.61 -2.78
C PRO A 16 -32.64 -10.79 -3.24
N LEU A 17 -32.34 -10.33 -4.46
CA LEU A 17 -30.97 -10.11 -4.90
C LEU A 17 -30.33 -9.33 -3.76
N LEU A 18 -29.41 -9.97 -3.03
CA LEU A 18 -28.50 -9.26 -2.16
C LEU A 18 -27.83 -8.25 -3.08
N SER A 19 -28.30 -7.00 -2.99
CA SER A 19 -27.65 -5.85 -3.58
C SER A 19 -26.25 -5.89 -2.99
N GLN A 20 -25.32 -6.40 -3.77
CA GLN A 20 -23.93 -6.47 -3.42
C GLN A 20 -23.54 -5.00 -3.22
N SER A 21 -23.35 -4.60 -1.97
CA SER A 21 -23.00 -3.24 -1.60
C SER A 21 -21.69 -2.91 -2.30
N THR A 22 -21.81 -2.29 -3.48
CA THR A 22 -20.69 -1.68 -4.17
C THR A 22 -20.44 -0.37 -3.45
N ILE A 23 -19.82 -0.46 -2.27
CA ILE A 23 -19.30 0.66 -1.50
C ILE A 23 -17.79 0.56 -1.66
N SER A 24 -17.19 1.28 -2.61
CA SER A 24 -16.81 2.69 -2.50
C SER A 24 -15.67 2.92 -1.51
N GLU A 25 -14.52 2.33 -1.77
CA GLU A 25 -13.26 2.89 -1.28
C GLU A 25 -12.39 3.20 -2.51
N GLU A 26 -12.80 4.20 -3.30
CA GLU A 26 -11.87 4.78 -4.31
C GLU A 26 -10.66 5.43 -3.63
N TYR A 27 -10.81 5.80 -2.36
CA TYR A 27 -9.78 6.39 -1.53
C TYR A 27 -9.78 5.73 -0.15
N VAL A 28 -8.59 5.54 0.40
CA VAL A 28 -8.36 5.12 1.77
C VAL A 28 -7.61 6.22 2.51
N THR A 29 -7.91 6.41 3.79
CA THR A 29 -7.10 7.25 4.68
C THR A 29 -6.14 6.36 5.45
N ALA A 30 -4.85 6.50 5.19
CA ALA A 30 -3.82 5.68 5.80
C ALA A 30 -2.61 6.53 6.21
N LYS A 31 -1.90 6.07 7.25
CA LYS A 31 -0.59 6.61 7.61
C LYS A 31 0.48 5.94 6.75
N ALA A 32 1.63 6.59 6.55
CA ALA A 32 2.76 5.93 5.89
C ALA A 32 3.25 4.71 6.68
N SER A 33 3.32 4.85 8.02
CA SER A 33 3.68 3.78 8.94
C SER A 33 3.17 4.08 10.35
N ALA A 34 2.79 3.04 11.09
CA ALA A 34 2.56 3.13 12.53
C ALA A 34 3.84 2.89 13.36
N GLN A 35 4.90 2.32 12.77
CA GLN A 35 6.05 1.76 13.47
C GLN A 35 6.89 2.81 14.21
N TYR A 36 6.98 4.03 13.67
CA TYR A 36 7.84 5.09 14.21
C TYR A 36 7.11 6.05 15.18
N ALA A 37 5.89 5.72 15.62
CA ALA A 37 5.04 6.63 16.40
C ALA A 37 5.65 7.07 17.74
N HIS A 38 6.33 6.14 18.42
CA HIS A 38 6.66 6.26 19.83
C HIS A 38 8.13 5.93 20.08
N PRO A 39 9.07 6.79 19.66
CA PRO A 39 10.47 6.61 20.01
C PRO A 39 10.67 6.84 21.51
N SER A 40 11.49 6.00 22.12
CA SER A 40 11.97 6.16 23.49
C SER A 40 12.79 7.45 23.64
N PHE A 41 12.97 7.89 24.89
CA PHE A 41 13.78 9.05 25.21
C PHE A 41 15.21 8.92 24.65
N PHE A 42 15.83 7.76 24.82
CA PHE A 42 17.19 7.49 24.31
C PHE A 42 17.24 7.51 22.78
N GLN A 43 16.23 6.98 22.09
CA GLN A 43 16.15 7.09 20.62
C GLN A 43 16.07 8.56 20.20
N LYS A 44 15.22 9.38 20.81
CA LYS A 44 15.15 10.81 20.48
C LYS A 44 16.46 11.55 20.74
N LEU A 45 17.18 11.19 21.81
CA LEU A 45 18.44 11.83 22.16
C LEU A 45 19.57 11.49 21.18
N LEU A 46 19.64 10.23 20.73
CA LEU A 46 20.72 9.75 19.86
C LEU A 46 20.49 10.03 18.37
N ILE A 47 19.27 9.82 17.89
CA ILE A 47 18.93 9.90 16.46
C ILE A 47 17.93 11.01 16.13
N GLY A 48 17.58 11.86 17.09
CA GLY A 48 16.71 13.02 16.90
C GLY A 48 15.22 12.69 16.81
N THR A 49 14.41 13.72 16.52
CA THR A 49 12.94 13.61 16.43
C THR A 49 12.44 13.12 15.07
N ASN A 50 13.22 13.35 14.00
CA ASN A 50 12.98 12.87 12.63
C ASN A 50 11.59 13.23 12.07
N TYR A 51 11.22 12.66 10.91
CA TYR A 51 9.94 12.89 10.24
C TYR A 51 8.78 12.07 10.82
N ARG A 52 8.83 11.74 12.11
CA ARG A 52 7.88 10.81 12.73
C ARG A 52 6.44 11.32 12.68
N LYS A 53 6.26 12.65 12.71
CA LYS A 53 4.95 13.27 12.52
C LYS A 53 4.41 13.00 11.12
N GLU A 54 5.24 13.16 10.10
CA GLU A 54 4.90 12.93 8.69
C GLU A 54 4.59 11.45 8.44
N TRP A 55 5.37 10.54 9.03
CA TRP A 55 5.10 9.10 8.99
C TRP A 55 3.73 8.72 9.60
N GLN A 56 3.32 9.44 10.65
CA GLN A 56 2.05 9.23 11.36
C GLN A 56 0.86 10.03 10.82
N THR A 57 1.10 10.98 9.90
CA THR A 57 0.04 11.85 9.39
C THR A 57 -0.88 11.03 8.50
N PRO A 58 -2.18 10.89 8.82
CA PRO A 58 -3.12 10.21 7.94
C PRO A 58 -3.27 11.00 6.65
N VAL A 59 -3.09 10.34 5.51
CA VAL A 59 -3.28 10.91 4.18
C VAL A 59 -4.34 10.14 3.43
N ARG A 60 -5.18 10.87 2.68
CA ARG A 60 -6.18 10.27 1.81
C ARG A 60 -5.54 9.97 0.45
N VAL A 61 -5.48 8.70 0.07
CA VAL A 61 -4.85 8.23 -1.17
C VAL A 61 -5.79 7.34 -1.96
N PRO A 62 -5.75 7.36 -3.30
CA PRO A 62 -6.59 6.49 -4.10
C PRO A 62 -6.19 5.03 -3.95
N VAL A 63 -7.17 4.13 -3.97
CA VAL A 63 -6.92 2.68 -3.91
C VAL A 63 -6.49 2.17 -5.29
N PHE A 64 -5.29 1.59 -5.36
CA PHE A 64 -4.76 1.06 -6.60
C PHE A 64 -5.20 -0.40 -6.82
N HIS A 65 -6.27 -0.61 -7.59
CA HIS A 65 -6.75 -1.95 -7.97
C HIS A 65 -6.10 -2.50 -9.26
N LEU A 66 -5.00 -3.26 -9.11
CA LEU A 66 -4.26 -3.91 -10.20
C LEU A 66 -5.16 -4.53 -11.29
N LYS A 67 -6.04 -5.47 -10.90
CA LYS A 67 -6.92 -6.20 -11.84
C LYS A 67 -7.94 -5.30 -12.53
N LYS A 68 -8.59 -4.40 -11.78
CA LYS A 68 -9.63 -3.50 -12.32
C LYS A 68 -9.06 -2.51 -13.34
N MET A 69 -7.82 -2.06 -13.12
CA MET A 69 -7.14 -1.13 -14.01
C MET A 69 -6.39 -1.81 -15.16
N GLY A 70 -6.42 -3.15 -15.23
CA GLY A 70 -5.83 -3.91 -16.35
C GLY A 70 -4.30 -3.96 -16.33
N PHE A 71 -3.69 -3.84 -15.15
CA PHE A 71 -2.24 -4.01 -15.01
C PHE A 71 -1.85 -5.48 -14.91
N GLN A 72 -0.76 -5.84 -15.58
CA GLN A 72 -0.12 -7.14 -15.45
C GLN A 72 1.15 -7.00 -14.60
N ILE A 73 1.41 -7.95 -13.71
CA ILE A 73 2.66 -8.00 -12.94
C ILE A 73 3.71 -8.69 -13.81
N LEU A 74 4.79 -7.99 -14.14
CA LEU A 74 5.90 -8.52 -14.92
C LEU A 74 6.96 -9.16 -14.01
N GLU A 75 7.31 -8.48 -12.94
CA GLU A 75 8.45 -8.86 -12.09
C GLU A 75 8.23 -8.40 -10.65
N LEU A 76 8.60 -9.26 -9.70
CA LEU A 76 8.85 -8.84 -8.32
C LEU A 76 10.24 -8.21 -8.28
N GLY A 77 10.31 -6.94 -7.92
CA GLY A 77 11.55 -6.27 -7.64
C GLY A 77 11.62 -5.84 -6.19
N GLY A 78 12.56 -4.94 -5.95
CA GLY A 78 12.80 -4.43 -4.63
C GLY A 78 14.16 -4.88 -4.18
N GLY A 79 15.01 -3.91 -3.88
CA GLY A 79 16.34 -4.19 -3.38
C GLY A 79 16.28 -4.51 -1.89
N MET A 80 17.33 -4.07 -1.22
CA MET A 80 17.56 -4.31 0.19
C MET A 80 16.37 -3.83 1.06
N GLN A 81 15.82 -2.64 0.80
CA GLN A 81 14.93 -1.96 1.77
C GLN A 81 13.50 -1.77 1.30
N THR A 82 13.20 -1.95 0.01
CA THR A 82 11.90 -1.59 -0.59
C THR A 82 11.36 -2.77 -1.35
N LYS A 83 10.06 -3.05 -1.24
CA LYS A 83 9.38 -4.05 -2.09
C LYS A 83 8.80 -3.34 -3.30
N SER A 84 9.01 -3.86 -4.50
CA SER A 84 8.44 -3.25 -5.72
C SER A 84 7.88 -4.28 -6.69
N LEU A 85 6.96 -3.84 -7.54
CA LEU A 85 6.42 -4.59 -8.66
C LEU A 85 6.73 -3.81 -9.93
N LYS A 86 7.28 -4.48 -10.94
CA LYS A 86 7.20 -3.97 -12.32
C LYS A 86 5.86 -4.40 -12.89
N LEU A 87 5.14 -3.43 -13.43
CA LEU A 87 3.81 -3.60 -13.97
C LEU A 87 3.80 -3.21 -15.44
N GLN A 88 2.90 -3.79 -16.22
CA GLN A 88 2.59 -3.35 -17.57
C GLN A 88 1.14 -2.93 -17.65
N ASP A 89 0.86 -1.79 -18.30
CA ASP A 89 -0.51 -1.39 -18.61
C ASP A 89 -1.01 -1.99 -19.93
N LYS A 90 -2.30 -1.76 -20.23
CA LYS A 90 -2.95 -2.25 -21.46
C LYS A 90 -2.33 -1.74 -22.78
N ASN A 91 -1.54 -0.67 -22.74
CA ASN A 91 -0.87 -0.09 -23.89
C ASN A 91 0.59 -0.59 -24.02
N GLY A 92 1.00 -1.53 -23.16
CA GLY A 92 2.36 -2.08 -23.15
C GLY A 92 3.38 -1.21 -22.39
N ARG A 93 2.96 -0.12 -21.73
CA ARG A 93 3.88 0.73 -20.97
C ARG A 93 4.21 0.08 -19.64
N GLU A 94 5.49 0.14 -19.27
CA GLU A 94 5.98 -0.34 -17.98
C GLU A 94 5.87 0.71 -16.88
N TRP A 95 5.57 0.25 -15.67
CA TRP A 95 5.38 1.07 -14.48
C TRP A 95 6.06 0.41 -13.28
N SER A 96 6.55 1.20 -12.33
CA SER A 96 7.07 0.69 -11.05
C SER A 96 6.14 1.05 -9.90
N LEU A 97 5.58 0.05 -9.24
CA LEU A 97 4.86 0.21 -7.97
C LEU A 97 5.80 -0.17 -6.83
N ARG A 98 5.91 0.66 -5.78
CA ARG A 98 6.85 0.43 -4.67
C ARG A 98 6.24 0.73 -3.31
N SER A 99 6.74 0.06 -2.27
CA SER A 99 6.37 0.35 -0.88
C SER A 99 6.93 1.71 -0.42
N VAL A 100 6.12 2.42 0.36
CA VAL A 100 6.57 3.59 1.14
C VAL A 100 7.38 3.10 2.34
N GLU A 101 6.82 2.14 3.09
CA GLU A 101 7.49 1.46 4.19
C GLU A 101 8.77 0.76 3.73
N LYS A 102 9.78 0.78 4.61
CA LYS A 102 11.05 0.10 4.41
C LYS A 102 11.18 -1.09 5.34
N ASP A 103 11.89 -2.10 4.87
CA ASP A 103 12.09 -3.36 5.59
C ASP A 103 13.59 -3.64 5.64
N VAL A 104 14.21 -3.44 6.81
CA VAL A 104 15.66 -3.61 6.96
C VAL A 104 16.07 -5.06 7.22
N GLU A 105 15.14 -5.88 7.72
CA GLU A 105 15.37 -7.25 8.19
C GLU A 105 16.12 -8.13 7.18
N PRO A 106 15.76 -8.13 5.86
CA PRO A 106 16.41 -8.98 4.87
C PRO A 106 17.92 -8.71 4.69
N ASN A 107 18.41 -7.56 5.13
CA ASN A 107 19.82 -7.16 4.96
C ASN A 107 20.64 -7.30 6.22
N LEU A 108 20.01 -7.66 7.33
CA LEU A 108 20.72 -7.88 8.57
C LEU A 108 21.24 -9.31 8.62
N PRO A 109 22.45 -9.53 9.19
CA PRO A 109 22.88 -10.86 9.58
C PRO A 109 21.79 -11.55 10.41
N LYS A 110 21.59 -12.86 10.22
CA LYS A 110 20.57 -13.63 10.97
C LYS A 110 20.69 -13.47 12.50
N SER A 111 21.91 -13.24 13.01
CA SER A 111 22.17 -12.99 14.43
C SER A 111 21.62 -11.65 14.94
N LEU A 112 21.39 -10.68 14.06
CA LEU A 112 20.86 -9.36 14.38
C LEU A 112 19.36 -9.24 14.09
N GLN A 113 18.78 -10.19 13.36
CA GLN A 113 17.35 -10.22 13.10
C GLN A 113 16.56 -10.45 14.39
N ASN A 114 15.40 -9.81 14.53
CA ASN A 114 14.55 -9.81 15.72
C ASN A 114 15.22 -9.25 16.99
N THR A 115 16.36 -8.58 16.87
CA THR A 115 17.10 -8.01 18.02
C THR A 115 16.85 -6.52 18.23
N PHE A 116 17.44 -5.98 19.30
CA PHE A 116 17.49 -4.53 19.52
C PHE A 116 18.25 -3.80 18.39
N ALA A 117 19.25 -4.44 17.79
CA ALA A 117 20.00 -3.85 16.69
C ALA A 117 19.10 -3.62 15.47
N GLU A 118 18.28 -4.62 15.08
CA GLU A 118 17.30 -4.46 14.01
C GLU A 118 16.32 -3.32 14.31
N ARG A 119 15.74 -3.31 15.51
CA ARG A 119 14.78 -2.24 15.89
C ARG A 119 15.40 -0.85 15.80
N THR A 120 16.68 -0.72 16.15
CA THR A 120 17.39 0.55 16.07
C THR A 120 17.63 0.96 14.61
N VAL A 121 18.13 0.04 13.78
CA VAL A 121 18.37 0.29 12.34
C VAL A 121 17.07 0.60 11.61
N GLN A 122 16.00 -0.11 11.94
CA GLN A 122 14.67 0.14 11.39
C GLN A 122 14.15 1.52 11.82
N ASP A 123 14.33 1.94 13.07
CA ASP A 123 13.90 3.27 13.52
C ASP A 123 14.69 4.42 12.85
N MET A 124 15.90 4.17 12.35
CA MET A 124 16.65 5.16 11.56
C MET A 124 15.95 5.53 10.23
N ILE A 125 15.07 4.68 9.71
CA ILE A 125 14.23 5.00 8.53
C ILE A 125 13.34 6.22 8.78
N SER A 126 12.95 6.47 10.04
CA SER A 126 12.16 7.65 10.40
C SER A 126 12.81 8.97 9.99
N ALA A 127 14.14 9.02 9.85
CA ALA A 127 14.91 10.18 9.40
C ALA A 127 14.68 10.56 7.93
N ALA A 128 14.12 9.66 7.12
CA ALA A 128 13.73 9.96 5.75
C ALA A 128 12.26 10.41 5.68
N HIS A 129 11.96 11.40 4.83
CA HIS A 129 10.59 11.83 4.60
C HIS A 129 9.82 10.77 3.76
N PRO A 130 8.67 10.26 4.22
CA PRO A 130 8.01 9.10 3.60
C PRO A 130 7.59 9.34 2.15
N TYR A 131 7.16 10.56 1.83
CA TYR A 131 6.62 10.90 0.51
C TYR A 131 7.59 11.68 -0.39
N ALA A 132 8.87 11.83 0.00
CA ALA A 132 9.84 12.59 -0.78
C ALA A 132 9.96 12.12 -2.26
N PRO A 133 9.97 10.80 -2.57
CA PRO A 133 10.02 10.37 -3.96
C PRO A 133 8.84 10.84 -4.82
N LEU A 134 7.67 11.11 -4.21
CA LEU A 134 6.48 11.55 -4.93
C LEU A 134 6.52 13.04 -5.29
N THR A 135 7.37 13.83 -4.65
CA THR A 135 7.47 15.27 -4.95
C THR A 135 8.40 15.56 -6.13
N ILE A 136 9.35 14.67 -6.41
CA ILE A 136 10.38 14.86 -7.44
C ILE A 136 9.80 15.10 -8.83
N PRO A 137 8.81 14.32 -9.35
CA PRO A 137 8.28 14.55 -10.68
C PRO A 137 7.63 15.93 -10.83
N THR A 138 6.92 16.40 -9.81
CA THR A 138 6.28 17.72 -9.81
C THR A 138 7.32 18.85 -9.82
N LEU A 139 8.38 18.73 -9.00
CA LEU A 139 9.47 19.71 -8.98
C LEU A 139 10.23 19.74 -10.30
N ALA A 140 10.56 18.57 -10.85
CA ALA A 140 11.28 18.48 -12.11
C ALA A 140 10.48 19.07 -13.28
N LYS A 141 9.17 18.80 -13.33
CA LYS A 141 8.26 19.41 -14.31
C LYS A 141 8.27 20.94 -14.22
N ALA A 142 8.25 21.51 -13.02
CA ALA A 142 8.29 22.96 -12.81
C ALA A 142 9.61 23.58 -13.28
N MET A 143 10.71 22.82 -13.24
CA MET A 143 12.04 23.23 -13.68
C MET A 143 12.35 22.91 -15.16
N GLY A 144 11.41 22.27 -15.87
CA GLY A 144 11.65 21.83 -17.26
C GLY A 144 12.63 20.65 -17.37
N ILE A 145 12.87 19.91 -16.29
CA ILE A 145 13.72 18.73 -16.27
C ILE A 145 12.88 17.50 -16.62
N VAL A 146 13.30 16.76 -17.66
CA VAL A 146 12.68 15.50 -18.05
C VAL A 146 13.10 14.42 -17.06
N VAL A 147 12.13 13.83 -16.36
CA VAL A 147 12.33 12.66 -15.51
C VAL A 147 11.72 11.46 -16.22
N PRO A 148 12.43 10.32 -16.35
CA PRO A 148 11.81 9.08 -16.76
C PRO A 148 10.81 8.67 -15.67
N VAL A 149 9.52 8.76 -15.99
CA VAL A 149 8.41 8.39 -15.11
C VAL A 149 7.98 6.96 -15.40
#